data_AF-A0A2V5HES1-F1
#
_entry.id   AF-A0A2V5HES1-F1
#
_cell.length_a   1.000
_cell.length_b   1.000
_cell.length_c   1.000
_cell.angle_alpha   90.00
_cell.angle_beta   90.00
_cell.angle_gamma   90.00
#
_symmetry.space_group_name_H-M   'P 1'
#
loop_
_entity.id
_entity.type
_entity.pdbx_description
1 polymer ?
#
loop_
_entity_poly.entity_id
_entity_poly.type
_entity_poly.pdbx_seq_one_letter_code
_entity_poly.pdbx_strand_id
1 'polypeptide(L)'
;MRASLRLLASISQNQPSKLKKPTIGLDHFIQRQRVLALWREIVRALNSIPSSPTRDELRNYARNEFERHREVTDLQHIRYLLSTGKAEFETMRRYIDEQIAG
;
A
#
# COMPACT_ATOMS: atom_id res chain seq x y z
N MET A 1 -19.87 43.47 41.20
CA MET A 1 -18.60 42.93 40.64
C MET A 1 -18.95 41.83 39.64
N ARG A 2 -18.80 42.06 38.32
CA ARG A 2 -19.01 41.03 37.30
C ARG A 2 -17.67 40.74 36.65
N ALA A 3 -17.14 39.53 36.88
CA ALA A 3 -15.91 39.09 36.26
C ALA A 3 -16.16 38.80 34.78
N SER A 4 -15.52 39.56 33.91
CA SER A 4 -15.53 39.32 32.47
C SER A 4 -14.75 38.05 32.16
N LEU A 5 -15.43 37.00 31.72
CA LEU A 5 -14.80 35.81 31.16
C LEU A 5 -14.00 36.20 29.91
N ARG A 6 -12.68 36.19 30.01
CA ARG A 6 -11.79 36.27 28.84
C ARG A 6 -11.84 34.92 28.13
N LEU A 7 -12.55 34.86 27.01
CA LEU A 7 -12.48 33.73 26.08
C LEU A 7 -11.07 33.70 25.46
N LEU A 8 -10.25 32.72 25.86
CA LEU A 8 -8.99 32.40 25.20
C LEU A 8 -9.28 31.59 23.93
N ALA A 9 -9.76 32.25 22.88
CA ALA A 9 -9.69 31.66 21.55
C ALA A 9 -8.23 31.71 21.11
N SER A 10 -7.55 30.55 21.12
CA SER A 10 -6.22 30.44 20.52
C SER A 10 -6.34 30.66 19.02
N ILE A 11 -5.93 31.83 18.54
CA ILE A 11 -5.71 32.09 17.13
C ILE A 11 -4.72 31.01 16.66
N SER A 12 -5.19 30.08 15.82
CA SER A 12 -4.33 29.10 15.16
C SER A 12 -3.29 29.88 14.36
N GLN A 13 -2.08 30.01 14.91
CA GLN A 13 -0.99 30.65 14.20
C GLN A 13 -0.79 29.93 12.86
N ASN A 14 -0.68 30.71 11.80
CA ASN A 14 -0.47 30.25 10.44
C ASN A 14 0.98 29.71 10.32
N GLN A 15 1.27 28.58 10.98
CA GLN A 15 2.59 27.94 10.91
C GLN A 15 2.80 27.39 9.50
N PRO A 16 3.94 27.71 8.85
CA PRO A 16 4.26 27.10 7.58
C PRO A 16 4.39 25.57 7.78
N SER A 17 3.74 24.82 6.90
CA SER A 17 3.80 23.37 6.88
C SER A 17 5.26 22.89 6.90
N LYS A 18 5.60 22.03 7.86
CA LYS A 18 6.89 21.33 7.93
C LYS A 18 7.07 20.27 6.84
N LEU A 19 6.02 19.96 6.07
CA LEU A 19 6.08 19.01 4.98
C LEU A 19 6.90 19.59 3.83
N LYS A 20 7.98 18.89 3.43
CA LYS A 20 8.75 19.20 2.23
C LYS A 20 7.86 18.91 1.01
N LYS A 21 7.61 19.92 0.16
CA LYS A 21 6.90 19.74 -1.11
C LYS A 21 7.76 18.93 -2.11
N PRO A 22 7.17 18.18 -3.04
CA PRO A 22 5.73 18.02 -3.27
C PRO A 22 5.13 16.94 -2.35
N THR A 23 4.13 17.32 -1.56
CA THR A 23 3.31 16.38 -0.79
C THR A 23 2.44 15.59 -1.76
N ILE A 24 2.47 14.27 -1.67
CA ILE A 24 1.59 13.39 -2.45
C ILE A 24 0.11 13.73 -2.17
N GLY A 25 -0.73 13.74 -3.20
CA GLY A 25 -2.17 13.97 -3.03
C GLY A 25 -2.80 12.91 -2.12
N LEU A 26 -3.91 13.25 -1.45
CA LEU A 26 -4.59 12.32 -0.54
C LEU A 26 -4.97 11.01 -1.25
N ASP A 27 -5.50 11.10 -2.47
CA ASP A 27 -5.87 9.91 -3.24
C ASP A 27 -4.67 9.02 -3.56
N HIS A 28 -3.57 9.61 -4.01
CA HIS A 28 -2.31 8.88 -4.25
C HIS A 28 -1.76 8.26 -2.96
N PHE A 29 -1.87 8.95 -1.83
CA PHE A 29 -1.50 8.40 -0.53
C PHE A 29 -2.33 7.16 -0.19
N ILE A 30 -3.66 7.24 -0.32
CA ILE A 30 -4.57 6.13 -0.06
C ILE A 30 -4.29 4.96 -1.02
N GLN A 31 -4.11 5.22 -2.32
CA GLN A 31 -3.78 4.16 -3.26
C GLN A 31 -2.42 3.52 -2.95
N ARG A 32 -1.40 4.32 -2.59
CA ARG A 32 -0.10 3.79 -2.16
C ARG A 32 -0.23 2.85 -0.96
N GLN A 33 -1.05 3.20 0.04
CA GLN A 33 -1.29 2.32 1.18
C GLN A 33 -1.94 1.00 0.77
N ARG A 34 -2.88 1.02 -0.18
CA ARG A 34 -3.53 -0.19 -0.71
C ARG A 34 -2.56 -1.08 -1.48
N VAL A 35 -1.71 -0.50 -2.33
CA VAL A 35 -0.65 -1.22 -3.06
C VAL A 35 0.32 -1.89 -2.08
N LEU A 36 0.77 -1.16 -1.05
CA LEU A 36 1.65 -1.71 -0.02
C LEU A 36 0.97 -2.78 0.85
N ALA A 37 -0.34 -2.69 1.05
CA ALA A 37 -1.10 -3.74 1.72
C ALA A 37 -1.10 -5.03 0.89
N LEU A 38 -1.41 -4.94 -0.41
CA LEU A 38 -1.36 -6.08 -1.33
C LEU A 38 0.04 -6.71 -1.39
N TRP A 39 1.10 -5.91 -1.55
CA TRP A 39 2.47 -6.43 -1.55
C TRP A 39 2.79 -7.24 -0.28
N ARG A 40 2.43 -6.72 0.89
CA ARG A 40 2.67 -7.40 2.17
C ARG A 40 1.85 -8.68 2.29
N GLU A 41 0.64 -8.70 1.78
CA GLU A 41 -0.21 -9.89 1.74
C GLU A 41 0.41 -11.00 0.88
N ILE A 42 0.82 -10.66 -0.35
CA ILE A 42 1.52 -11.57 -1.26
C ILE A 42 2.77 -12.14 -0.59
N VAL A 43 3.63 -11.27 -0.05
CA VAL A 43 4.87 -11.71 0.61
C VAL A 43 4.61 -12.64 1.78
N ARG A 44 3.57 -12.37 2.59
CA ARG A 44 3.21 -13.26 3.71
C ARG A 44 2.75 -14.62 3.22
N ALA A 45 1.89 -14.67 2.21
CA ALA A 45 1.43 -15.93 1.64
C ALA A 45 2.58 -16.75 1.05
N LEU A 46 3.48 -16.11 0.30
CA LEU A 46 4.67 -16.78 -0.24
C LEU A 46 5.62 -17.27 0.86
N ASN A 47 5.78 -16.52 1.95
CA ASN A 47 6.61 -16.93 3.08
C ASN A 47 6.02 -18.12 3.87
N SER A 48 4.73 -18.44 3.71
CA SER A 48 4.13 -19.64 4.30
C SER A 48 4.59 -20.92 3.61
N ILE A 49 5.06 -20.83 2.36
CA ILE A 49 5.65 -21.96 1.64
C ILE A 49 7.02 -22.27 2.26
N PRO A 50 7.34 -23.55 2.55
CA PRO A 50 8.69 -23.96 2.93
C PRO A 50 9.74 -23.46 1.94
N SER A 51 11.00 -23.35 2.38
CA SER A 51 12.06 -22.86 1.51
C SER A 51 12.27 -23.77 0.30
N SER A 52 11.82 -23.32 -0.87
CA SER A 52 11.89 -24.04 -2.15
C SER A 52 12.26 -23.08 -3.29
N PRO A 53 12.85 -23.59 -4.38
CA PRO A 53 13.08 -22.79 -5.59
C PRO A 53 11.80 -22.12 -6.10
N THR A 54 10.67 -22.82 -6.04
CA THR A 54 9.35 -22.31 -6.44
C THR A 54 8.94 -21.08 -5.64
N ARG A 55 9.18 -21.06 -4.32
CA ARG A 55 8.91 -19.87 -3.49
C ARG A 55 9.69 -18.65 -3.98
N ASP A 56 10.97 -18.85 -4.30
CA ASP A 56 11.86 -17.78 -4.72
C ASP A 56 11.49 -17.27 -6.12
N GLU A 57 11.10 -18.17 -7.03
CA GLU A 57 10.57 -17.82 -8.35
C GLU A 57 9.29 -16.99 -8.25
N LEU A 58 8.30 -17.42 -7.45
CA LEU A 58 7.05 -16.69 -7.24
C LEU A 58 7.30 -15.30 -6.62
N ARG A 59 8.22 -15.22 -5.67
CA ARG A 59 8.60 -13.94 -5.04
C ARG A 59 9.25 -12.99 -6.03
N ASN A 60 10.13 -13.50 -6.90
CA ASN A 60 10.78 -12.71 -7.93
C ASN A 60 9.79 -12.25 -8.99
N TYR A 61 8.87 -13.13 -9.42
CA TYR A 61 7.78 -12.79 -10.32
C TYR A 61 6.94 -11.64 -9.75
N ALA A 62 6.44 -11.79 -8.51
CA ALA A 62 5.65 -10.77 -7.85
C ALA A 62 6.44 -9.44 -7.73
N ARG A 63 7.72 -9.48 -7.34
CA ARG A 63 8.55 -8.27 -7.28
C ARG A 63 8.65 -7.56 -8.63
N ASN A 64 8.92 -8.32 -9.70
CA ASN A 64 9.05 -7.76 -11.04
C ASN A 64 7.76 -7.09 -11.52
N GLU A 65 6.60 -7.65 -11.13
CA GLU A 65 5.28 -7.08 -11.44
C GLU A 65 5.07 -5.69 -10.82
N PHE A 66 5.47 -5.54 -9.54
CA PHE A 66 5.40 -4.24 -8.85
C PHE A 66 6.43 -3.25 -9.38
N GLU A 67 7.66 -3.70 -9.65
CA GLU A 67 8.72 -2.83 -10.19
C GLU A 67 8.38 -2.32 -11.60
N ARG A 68 7.78 -3.17 -12.45
CA ARG A 68 7.37 -2.77 -13.82
C ARG A 68 6.42 -1.57 -13.83
N HIS A 69 5.57 -1.45 -12.83
CA HIS A 69 4.56 -0.39 -12.74
C HIS A 69 4.87 0.68 -11.70
N ARG A 70 6.07 0.71 -11.14
CA ARG A 70 6.42 1.61 -10.02
C ARG A 70 6.29 3.11 -10.35
N GLU A 71 6.48 3.46 -11.63
CA GLU A 71 6.45 4.84 -12.13
C GLU A 71 5.05 5.28 -12.60
N VAL A 72 4.02 4.42 -12.46
CA VAL A 72 2.66 4.77 -12.85
C VAL A 72 2.10 5.82 -11.88
N THR A 73 1.78 7.00 -12.40
CA THR A 73 1.23 8.12 -11.60
C THR A 73 -0.27 8.32 -11.79
N ASP A 74 -0.88 7.74 -12.82
CA ASP A 74 -2.31 7.87 -13.08
C ASP A 74 -3.14 7.06 -12.07
N LEU A 75 -4.06 7.73 -11.37
CA LEU A 75 -4.86 7.11 -10.31
C LEU A 75 -5.83 6.05 -10.84
N GLN A 76 -6.32 6.20 -12.07
CA GLN A 76 -7.23 5.21 -12.65
C GLN A 76 -6.47 3.94 -13.01
N HIS A 77 -5.28 4.09 -13.60
CA HIS A 77 -4.39 2.99 -13.93
C HIS A 77 -3.87 2.28 -12.67
N ILE A 78 -3.49 3.00 -11.62
CA ILE A 78 -3.11 2.39 -10.32
C ILE A 78 -4.25 1.53 -9.77
N ARG A 79 -5.49 2.04 -9.80
CA ARG A 79 -6.67 1.30 -9.33
C ARG A 79 -6.94 0.06 -10.16
N TYR A 80 -6.79 0.16 -11.48
CA TYR A 80 -6.91 -0.98 -12.39
C TYR A 80 -5.86 -2.05 -12.07
N LEU A 81 -4.57 -1.70 -12.04
CA LEU A 81 -3.48 -2.63 -11.73
C LEU A 81 -3.65 -3.28 -10.36
N LEU A 82 -4.08 -2.51 -9.35
CA LEU A 82 -4.38 -3.05 -8.01
C LEU A 82 -5.52 -4.08 -8.05
N SER A 83 -6.56 -3.84 -8.85
CA SER A 83 -7.67 -4.78 -9.00
C SER A 83 -7.22 -6.05 -9.74
N THR A 84 -6.46 -5.90 -10.81
CA THR A 84 -5.91 -7.02 -11.59
C THR A 84 -4.99 -7.88 -10.72
N GLY A 85 -4.01 -7.27 -10.04
CA GLY A 85 -3.07 -8.00 -9.18
C GLY A 85 -3.75 -8.70 -8.00
N LYS A 86 -4.85 -8.16 -7.48
CA LYS A 86 -5.69 -8.88 -6.49
C LYS A 86 -6.33 -10.13 -7.07
N ALA A 87 -6.92 -10.04 -8.26
CA ALA A 87 -7.57 -11.19 -8.90
C ALA A 87 -6.55 -12.29 -9.26
N GLU A 88 -5.38 -11.90 -9.75
CA GLU A 88 -4.26 -12.81 -10.00
C GLU A 88 -3.79 -13.47 -8.71
N PHE A 89 -3.62 -12.70 -7.64
CA PHE A 89 -3.19 -13.24 -6.35
C PHE A 89 -4.21 -14.20 -5.72
N GLU A 90 -5.52 -13.89 -5.78
CA GLU A 90 -6.57 -14.81 -5.31
C GLU A 90 -6.56 -16.14 -6.09
N THR A 91 -6.23 -16.08 -7.38
CA THR A 91 -6.08 -17.29 -8.21
C THR A 91 -4.84 -18.08 -7.78
N MET A 92 -3.71 -17.40 -7.57
CA MET A 92 -2.48 -18.01 -7.08
C MET A 92 -2.61 -18.59 -5.67
N ARG A 93 -3.48 -18.04 -4.83
CA ARG A 93 -3.61 -18.44 -3.43
C ARG A 93 -3.94 -19.93 -3.27
N ARG A 94 -4.78 -20.46 -4.17
CA ARG A 94 -5.08 -21.91 -4.20
C ARG A 94 -3.83 -22.75 -4.44
N TYR A 95 -2.99 -22.32 -5.38
CA TYR A 95 -1.72 -22.98 -5.65
C TYR A 95 -0.77 -22.90 -4.46
N ILE A 96 -0.69 -21.74 -3.79
CA ILE A 96 0.11 -21.57 -2.58
C ILE A 96 -0.35 -22.54 -1.48
N ASP A 97 -1.67 -22.67 -1.28
CA ASP A 97 -2.24 -23.58 -0.28
C ASP A 97 -1.90 -25.05 -0.57
N GLU A 98 -1.89 -25.46 -1.85
CA GLU A 98 -1.44 -26.79 -2.28
C GLU A 98 0.04 -27.04 -1.98
N GLN A 99 0.91 -26.04 -2.17
CA GLN A 99 2.35 -26.13 -1.88
C GLN A 99 2.67 -26.14 -0.37
N ILE A 100 1.73 -25.74 0.49
CA ILE A 100 1.87 -25.82 1.95
C ILE A 100 1.44 -27.20 2.45
N ALA A 101 0.46 -27.83 1.80
CA ALA A 101 -0.10 -29.12 2.21
C ALA A 101 0.73 -30.33 1.77
N GLY A 102 1.56 -30.17 0.72
CA GLY A 102 2.51 -31.19 0.24
C GLY A 102 3.85 -31.13 0.96
#